data_AF-A0A952H7Y2-F1
#
_entry.id   AF-A0A952H7Y2-F1
#
_cell.length_a   1.000
_cell.length_b   1.000
_cell.length_c   1.000
_cell.angle_alpha   90.00
_cell.angle_beta   90.00
_cell.angle_gamma   90.00
#
_symmetry.space_group_name_H-M   'P 1'
#
loop_
_entity.id
_entity.type
_entity.pdbx_description
1 polymer ?
#
loop_
_entity_poly.entity_id
_entity_poly.type
_entity_poly.pdbx_seq_one_letter_code
_entity_poly.pdbx_strand_id
1 'polypeptide(L)'
;MAQDTASRLDKITLQDWALAVIGGLFTLGGLLMLRNDFKTGIVTLAFFGLCFAHAVSVILRKRRARKLVALTASVAGGVPIRQSRTRMALLGGALLILGALQVAFITDAVQVGIGWLLVVVGGVMLAGLAAGLLYTAYIQFDPSGITFGDRHGKAVVPWQAITGLARTDMNNNPIVLVSVDPEAITVQPAAHRPRLSRQMARSRGSFGADFAIMSTVYGIDAPVLLAALQRYVAEPESRRELQRLPQLRGG
;
A
#
# COMPACT_ATOMS: atom_id res chain seq x y z
N MET A 1 14.40 15.52 -15.68
CA MET A 1 14.77 14.88 -14.39
C MET A 1 13.83 13.77 -13.91
N ALA A 2 12.55 13.68 -14.33
CA ALA A 2 11.61 12.66 -13.84
C ALA A 2 11.80 11.23 -14.43
N GLN A 3 12.44 11.08 -15.59
CA GLN A 3 12.67 9.75 -16.20
C GLN A 3 13.75 8.92 -15.48
N ASP A 4 14.74 9.57 -14.84
CA ASP A 4 15.88 8.87 -14.24
C ASP A 4 15.55 8.26 -12.86
N THR A 5 14.66 8.91 -12.10
CA THR A 5 14.10 8.37 -10.85
C THR A 5 13.19 7.16 -11.07
N ALA A 6 12.45 7.14 -12.19
CA ALA A 6 11.60 6.00 -12.53
C ALA A 6 12.42 4.70 -12.77
N SER A 7 13.61 4.84 -13.37
CA SER A 7 14.54 3.73 -13.63
C SER A 7 15.08 3.09 -12.34
N ARG A 8 15.31 3.86 -11.27
CA ARG A 8 15.84 3.32 -10.00
C ARG A 8 14.78 2.62 -9.16
N LEU A 9 13.57 3.16 -9.07
CA LEU A 9 12.51 2.65 -8.20
C LEU A 9 12.02 1.25 -8.58
N ASP A 10 12.04 0.92 -9.88
CA ASP A 10 11.61 -0.39 -10.37
C ASP A 10 12.77 -1.38 -10.47
N LYS A 11 13.99 -0.97 -10.13
CA LYS A 11 15.14 -1.88 -10.19
C LYS A 11 15.12 -2.85 -9.00
N ILE A 12 15.15 -4.14 -9.32
CA ILE A 12 15.46 -5.19 -8.36
C ILE A 12 16.92 -4.99 -7.98
N THR A 13 17.17 -4.71 -6.70
CA THR A 13 18.51 -4.43 -6.19
C THR A 13 19.18 -5.73 -5.73
N LEU A 14 20.50 -5.68 -5.52
CA LEU A 14 21.22 -6.78 -4.88
C LEU A 14 20.70 -7.04 -3.46
N GLN A 15 20.26 -5.99 -2.76
CA GLN A 15 19.65 -6.11 -1.43
C GLN A 15 18.36 -6.93 -1.46
N ASP A 16 17.48 -6.75 -2.47
CA ASP A 16 16.25 -7.54 -2.59
C ASP A 16 16.58 -9.05 -2.72
N TRP A 17 17.57 -9.37 -3.56
CA TRP A 17 18.04 -10.74 -3.75
C TRP A 17 18.71 -11.30 -2.50
N ALA A 18 19.56 -10.53 -1.83
CA ALA A 18 20.22 -10.94 -0.60
C ALA A 18 19.19 -11.27 0.49
N LEU A 19 18.17 -10.42 0.68
CA LEU A 19 17.09 -10.67 1.65
C LEU A 19 16.30 -11.94 1.31
N ALA A 20 16.02 -12.19 0.03
CA ALA A 20 15.35 -13.42 -0.39
C ALA A 20 16.22 -14.67 -0.16
N VAL A 21 17.51 -14.62 -0.50
CA VAL A 21 18.43 -15.76 -0.29
C VAL A 21 18.61 -16.05 1.20
N ILE A 22 18.91 -15.02 2.00
CA ILE A 22 19.07 -15.15 3.45
C ILE A 22 17.79 -15.69 4.08
N GLY A 23 16.63 -15.09 3.76
CA GLY A 23 15.33 -15.56 4.24
C GLY A 23 15.06 -17.02 3.87
N GLY A 24 15.39 -17.42 2.64
CA GLY A 24 15.24 -18.79 2.16
C GLY A 24 16.14 -19.77 2.91
N LEU A 25 17.41 -19.42 3.17
CA LEU A 25 18.34 -20.25 3.94
C LEU A 25 17.84 -20.45 5.38
N PHE A 26 17.37 -19.40 6.05
CA PHE A 26 16.82 -19.54 7.41
C PHE A 26 15.50 -20.33 7.45
N THR A 27 14.67 -20.20 6.41
CA THR A 27 13.45 -20.99 6.26
C THR A 27 13.79 -22.48 6.11
N LEU A 28 14.78 -22.81 5.29
CA LEU A 28 15.31 -24.17 5.15
C LEU A 28 15.91 -24.67 6.47
N GLY A 29 16.66 -23.83 7.18
CA GLY A 29 17.19 -24.14 8.51
C GLY A 29 16.07 -24.48 9.50
N GLY A 30 15.02 -23.67 9.58
CA GLY A 30 13.84 -23.95 10.41
C GLY A 30 13.16 -25.28 10.05
N LEU A 31 13.09 -25.61 8.75
CA LEU A 31 12.55 -26.88 8.26
C LEU A 31 13.39 -28.09 8.72
N LEU A 32 14.72 -27.95 8.73
CA LEU A 32 15.62 -28.98 9.22
C LEU A 32 15.54 -29.11 10.75
N MET A 33 15.44 -27.98 11.47
CA MET A 33 15.31 -27.95 12.93
C MET A 33 14.04 -28.64 13.43
N LEU A 34 12.95 -28.59 12.67
CA LEU A 34 11.69 -29.29 13.02
C LEU A 34 11.88 -30.79 13.33
N ARG A 35 12.92 -31.42 12.80
CA ARG A 35 13.23 -32.84 13.06
C ARG A 35 13.79 -33.09 14.45
N ASN A 36 14.55 -32.14 15.00
CA ASN A 36 15.29 -32.30 16.26
C ASN A 36 14.65 -31.51 17.40
N ASP A 37 14.14 -30.32 17.10
CA ASP A 37 13.44 -29.43 18.03
C ASP A 37 12.24 -28.79 17.32
N PHE A 38 11.08 -29.41 17.52
CA PHE A 38 9.83 -28.94 16.94
C PHE A 38 9.48 -27.52 17.36
N LYS A 39 9.72 -27.15 18.64
CA LYS A 39 9.32 -25.86 19.20
C LYS A 39 10.11 -24.72 18.57
N THR A 40 11.44 -24.85 18.55
CA THR A 40 12.31 -23.85 17.93
C THR A 40 12.14 -23.85 16.41
N GLY A 41 11.99 -25.03 15.80
CA GLY A 41 11.78 -25.20 14.37
C GLY A 41 10.54 -24.48 13.85
N ILE A 42 9.37 -24.65 14.51
CA ILE A 42 8.11 -24.05 14.02
C ILE A 42 8.11 -22.53 14.13
N VAL A 43 8.65 -21.97 15.22
CA VAL A 43 8.77 -20.51 15.41
C VAL A 43 9.72 -19.91 14.37
N THR A 44 10.88 -20.54 14.18
CA THR A 44 11.88 -20.13 13.19
C THR A 44 11.31 -20.17 11.78
N LEU A 45 10.62 -21.27 11.43
CA LEU A 45 9.98 -21.43 10.13
C LEU A 45 8.90 -20.38 9.89
N ALA A 46 8.05 -20.10 10.88
CA ALA A 46 7.00 -19.10 10.75
C ALA A 46 7.57 -17.69 10.54
N PHE A 47 8.55 -17.29 11.36
CA PHE A 47 9.18 -15.98 11.26
C PHE A 47 9.93 -15.79 9.95
N PHE A 48 10.91 -16.65 9.68
CA PHE A 48 11.75 -16.52 8.49
C PHE A 48 11.01 -16.85 7.21
N GLY A 49 10.04 -17.78 7.25
CA GLY A 49 9.17 -18.09 6.12
C GLY A 49 8.31 -16.89 5.72
N LEU A 50 7.77 -16.15 6.69
CA LEU A 50 7.04 -14.90 6.41
C LEU A 50 7.97 -13.82 5.82
N CYS A 51 9.16 -13.65 6.38
CA CYS A 51 10.16 -12.71 5.84
C CYS A 51 10.57 -13.08 4.40
N PHE A 52 10.81 -14.35 4.14
CA PHE A 52 11.14 -14.87 2.81
C PHE A 52 10.00 -14.62 1.83
N ALA A 53 8.77 -14.98 2.19
CA ALA A 53 7.58 -14.74 1.37
C ALA A 53 7.41 -13.25 1.04
N HIS A 54 7.62 -12.37 2.02
CA HIS A 54 7.60 -10.92 1.81
C HIS A 54 8.70 -10.47 0.83
N ALA A 55 9.96 -10.90 1.01
CA ALA A 55 11.07 -10.55 0.11
C ALA A 55 10.79 -11.00 -1.35
N VAL A 56 10.31 -12.23 -1.53
CA VAL A 56 9.91 -12.74 -2.86
C VAL A 56 8.77 -11.90 -3.45
N SER A 57 7.77 -11.53 -2.64
CA SER A 57 6.66 -10.69 -3.10
C SER A 57 7.12 -9.33 -3.60
N VAL A 58 8.13 -8.71 -2.97
CA VAL A 58 8.74 -7.44 -3.39
C VAL A 58 9.43 -7.60 -4.75
N ILE A 59 10.20 -8.67 -4.94
CA ILE A 59 10.87 -8.98 -6.21
C ILE A 59 9.83 -9.16 -7.33
N LEU A 60 8.80 -9.97 -7.10
CA LEU A 60 7.74 -10.23 -8.06
C LEU A 60 6.98 -8.95 -8.43
N ARG A 61 6.70 -8.09 -7.44
CA ARG A 61 6.09 -6.78 -7.66
C ARG A 61 6.99 -5.87 -8.50
N LYS A 62 8.29 -5.74 -8.19
CA LYS A 62 9.24 -4.94 -8.99
C LYS A 62 9.33 -5.46 -10.43
N ARG A 63 9.34 -6.79 -10.62
CA ARG A 63 9.28 -7.41 -11.96
C ARG A 63 8.01 -7.04 -12.72
N ARG A 64 6.85 -7.07 -12.05
CA ARG A 64 5.57 -6.69 -12.65
C ARG A 64 5.56 -5.21 -13.02
N ALA A 65 5.97 -4.33 -12.10
CA ALA A 65 6.02 -2.89 -12.31
C ALA A 65 6.84 -2.52 -13.56
N ARG A 66 8.02 -3.13 -13.76
CA ARG A 66 8.84 -2.94 -14.97
C ARG A 66 8.09 -3.23 -16.27
N LYS A 67 7.23 -4.26 -16.29
CA LYS A 67 6.44 -4.60 -17.48
C LYS A 67 5.33 -3.59 -17.77
N LEU A 68 4.87 -2.88 -16.74
CA LEU A 68 3.73 -1.96 -16.81
C LEU A 68 4.13 -0.52 -17.17
N VAL A 69 5.42 -0.16 -17.13
CA VAL A 69 5.92 1.18 -17.49
C VAL A 69 5.57 1.58 -18.93
N ALA A 70 5.36 0.61 -19.82
CA ALA A 70 5.05 0.84 -21.23
C ALA A 70 3.54 0.88 -21.56
N LEU A 71 2.64 0.69 -20.59
CA LEU A 71 1.21 0.58 -20.85
C LEU A 71 0.49 1.88 -20.47
N THR A 72 -0.29 2.42 -21.42
CA THR A 72 -1.27 3.46 -21.13
C THR A 72 -2.38 2.89 -20.25
N ALA A 73 -2.55 3.44 -19.06
CA ALA A 73 -3.57 3.01 -18.12
C ALA A 73 -4.89 3.76 -18.37
N SER A 74 -5.99 3.02 -18.57
CA SER A 74 -7.36 3.53 -18.48
C SER A 74 -7.94 3.10 -17.14
N VAL A 75 -8.58 4.02 -16.42
CA VAL A 75 -9.25 3.73 -15.15
C VAL A 75 -10.75 3.84 -15.35
N ALA A 76 -11.51 2.94 -14.74
CA ALA A 76 -12.97 3.04 -14.71
C ALA A 76 -13.38 4.24 -13.84
N GLY A 77 -14.08 5.21 -14.44
CA GLY A 77 -14.51 6.40 -13.72
C GLY A 77 -15.67 6.16 -12.77
N GLY A 78 -15.77 7.02 -11.75
CA GLY A 78 -16.88 7.02 -10.79
C GLY A 78 -16.88 5.87 -9.79
N VAL A 79 -15.89 4.96 -9.84
CA VAL A 79 -15.80 3.82 -8.89
C VAL A 79 -14.78 4.12 -7.79
N PRO A 80 -15.18 4.03 -6.51
CA PRO A 80 -14.25 4.19 -5.40
C PRO A 80 -13.32 2.98 -5.30
N ILE A 81 -12.04 3.21 -5.55
CA ILE A 81 -10.97 2.24 -5.33
C ILE A 81 -10.59 2.29 -3.85
N ARG A 82 -11.04 1.27 -3.11
CA ARG A 82 -10.83 1.15 -1.67
C ARG A 82 -9.52 0.44 -1.37
N GLN A 83 -8.99 0.70 -0.18
CA GLN A 83 -7.87 -0.05 0.35
C GLN A 83 -8.26 -1.54 0.52
N SER A 84 -7.35 -2.45 0.18
CA SER A 84 -7.58 -3.89 0.21
C SER A 84 -7.70 -4.39 1.65
N ARG A 85 -8.93 -4.72 2.07
CA ARG A 85 -9.23 -5.34 3.37
C ARG A 85 -8.47 -6.66 3.53
N THR A 86 -8.35 -7.44 2.46
CA THR A 86 -7.65 -8.74 2.46
C THR A 86 -6.17 -8.59 2.83
N ARG A 87 -5.45 -7.59 2.28
CA ARG A 87 -4.04 -7.38 2.64
C ARG A 87 -3.87 -7.06 4.12
N MET A 88 -4.81 -6.31 4.68
CA MET A 88 -4.79 -5.94 6.10
C MET A 88 -5.20 -7.10 7.01
N ALA A 89 -6.15 -7.92 6.58
CA ALA A 89 -6.49 -9.17 7.26
C ALA A 89 -5.30 -10.13 7.27
N LEU A 90 -4.58 -10.25 6.14
CA LEU A 90 -3.38 -11.08 6.05
C LEU A 90 -2.27 -10.57 6.97
N LEU A 91 -2.02 -9.26 7.00
CA LEU A 91 -1.02 -8.68 7.91
C LEU A 91 -1.40 -8.89 9.38
N GLY A 92 -2.64 -8.57 9.77
CA GLY A 92 -3.12 -8.77 11.14
C GLY A 92 -3.11 -10.24 11.56
N GLY A 93 -3.53 -11.14 10.67
CA GLY A 93 -3.48 -12.58 10.87
C GLY A 93 -2.06 -13.12 10.99
N ALA A 94 -1.13 -12.65 10.15
CA ALA A 94 0.27 -13.04 10.23
C ALA A 94 0.92 -12.63 11.56
N LEU A 95 0.66 -11.40 12.04
CA LEU A 95 1.14 -10.93 13.34
C LEU A 95 0.56 -11.75 14.49
N LEU A 96 -0.75 -12.05 14.44
CA LEU A 96 -1.43 -12.84 15.46
C LEU A 96 -0.89 -14.27 15.51
N ILE A 97 -0.76 -14.94 14.37
CA ILE A 97 -0.22 -16.30 14.29
C ILE A 97 1.22 -16.33 14.79
N LEU A 98 2.06 -15.40 14.33
CA LEU A 98 3.46 -15.34 14.73
C LEU A 98 3.60 -15.11 16.24
N GLY A 99 2.83 -14.16 16.80
CA GLY A 99 2.82 -13.89 18.23
C GLY A 99 2.35 -15.08 19.05
N ALA A 100 1.26 -15.74 18.61
CA ALA A 100 0.74 -16.92 19.29
C ALA A 100 1.74 -18.08 19.30
N LEU A 101 2.45 -18.31 18.19
CA LEU A 101 3.51 -19.31 18.12
C LEU A 101 4.66 -18.96 19.08
N GLN A 102 5.08 -17.69 19.16
CA GLN A 102 6.11 -17.29 20.12
C GLN A 102 5.67 -17.55 21.56
N VAL A 103 4.47 -17.12 21.94
CA VAL A 103 3.96 -17.32 23.31
C VAL A 103 3.81 -18.81 23.66
N ALA A 104 3.40 -19.64 22.70
CA ALA A 104 3.16 -21.06 22.93
C ALA A 104 4.45 -21.89 23.05
N PHE A 105 5.51 -21.53 22.33
CA PHE A 105 6.68 -22.39 22.14
C PHE A 105 7.98 -21.84 22.73
N ILE A 106 8.04 -20.54 23.07
CA ILE A 106 9.22 -19.90 23.65
C ILE A 106 9.00 -19.66 25.15
N THR A 107 10.06 -19.85 25.95
CA THR A 107 10.02 -19.65 27.41
C THR A 107 10.77 -18.40 27.88
N ASP A 108 11.61 -17.81 27.04
CA ASP A 108 12.30 -16.56 27.36
C ASP A 108 11.29 -15.42 27.57
N ALA A 109 11.37 -14.76 28.74
CA ALA A 109 10.38 -13.78 29.16
C ALA A 109 10.29 -12.56 28.22
N VAL A 110 11.42 -12.14 27.64
CA VAL A 110 11.45 -11.00 26.70
C VAL A 110 10.77 -11.39 25.40
N GLN A 111 11.09 -12.56 24.84
CA GLN A 111 10.47 -13.05 23.61
C GLN A 111 8.98 -13.36 23.79
N VAL A 112 8.55 -13.89 24.94
CA VAL A 112 7.14 -14.06 25.27
C VAL A 112 6.43 -12.71 25.34
N GLY A 113 7.06 -11.69 25.92
CA GLY A 113 6.55 -10.32 25.93
C GLY A 113 6.34 -9.76 24.51
N ILE A 114 7.31 -9.96 23.61
CA ILE A 114 7.19 -9.60 22.19
C ILE A 114 6.05 -10.39 21.53
N GLY A 115 5.93 -11.69 21.81
CA GLY A 115 4.85 -12.54 21.31
C GLY A 115 3.47 -12.00 21.69
N TRP A 116 3.26 -11.64 22.95
CA TRP A 116 2.02 -11.01 23.41
C TRP A 116 1.75 -9.67 22.74
N LEU A 117 2.76 -8.83 22.56
CA LEU A 117 2.62 -7.58 21.83
C LEU A 117 2.13 -7.84 20.39
N LEU A 118 2.70 -8.82 19.68
CA LEU A 118 2.28 -9.19 18.33
C LEU A 118 0.83 -9.73 18.30
N VAL A 119 0.44 -10.55 19.27
CA VAL A 119 -0.95 -11.04 19.42
C VAL A 119 -1.91 -9.87 19.61
N VAL A 120 -1.60 -8.94 20.52
CA VAL A 120 -2.43 -7.76 20.79
C VAL A 120 -2.56 -6.88 19.56
N VAL A 121 -1.44 -6.55 18.89
CA VAL A 121 -1.45 -5.71 17.68
C VAL A 121 -2.23 -6.39 16.56
N GLY A 122 -1.99 -7.68 16.29
CA GLY A 122 -2.71 -8.44 15.28
C GLY A 122 -4.21 -8.52 15.58
N GLY A 123 -4.57 -8.80 16.83
CA GLY A 123 -5.95 -8.86 17.30
C GLY A 123 -6.69 -7.52 17.17
N VAL A 124 -6.07 -6.42 17.61
CA VAL A 124 -6.64 -5.06 17.48
C VAL A 124 -6.80 -4.68 16.01
N MET A 125 -5.83 -5.02 15.14
CA MET A 125 -5.95 -4.77 13.70
C MET A 125 -7.13 -5.53 13.08
N LEU A 126 -7.29 -6.81 13.39
CA LEU A 126 -8.39 -7.64 12.89
C LEU A 126 -9.74 -7.17 13.43
N ALA A 127 -9.82 -6.86 14.72
CA ALA A 127 -11.03 -6.31 15.34
C ALA A 127 -11.41 -4.95 14.72
N GLY A 128 -10.44 -4.04 14.54
CA GLY A 128 -10.65 -2.74 13.89
C GLY A 128 -11.07 -2.88 12.42
N LEU A 129 -10.56 -3.89 11.72
CA LEU A 129 -10.98 -4.20 10.35
C LEU A 129 -12.42 -4.78 10.31
N ALA A 130 -12.76 -5.66 11.24
CA ALA A 130 -14.11 -6.24 11.36
C ALA A 130 -15.15 -5.16 11.71
N ALA A 131 -14.80 -4.26 12.63
CA ALA A 131 -15.62 -3.12 13.03
C ALA A 131 -15.70 -1.99 11.98
N GLY A 132 -14.97 -2.09 10.86
CA GLY A 132 -14.95 -1.06 9.81
C GLY A 132 -14.30 0.26 10.25
N LEU A 133 -13.51 0.26 11.32
CA LEU A 133 -12.83 1.43 11.86
C LEU A 133 -11.53 1.75 11.12
N LEU A 134 -10.93 0.74 10.48
CA LEU A 134 -9.68 0.84 9.74
C LEU A 134 -9.91 0.77 8.23
N TYR A 135 -9.00 1.41 7.47
CA TYR A 135 -8.90 1.28 6.01
C TYR A 135 -10.16 1.67 5.23
N THR A 136 -10.86 2.70 5.71
CA THR A 136 -12.05 3.26 5.04
C THR A 136 -11.70 4.22 3.89
N ALA A 137 -10.42 4.53 3.71
CA ALA A 137 -9.97 5.45 2.70
C ALA A 137 -10.13 4.88 1.29
N TYR A 138 -10.51 5.74 0.35
CA TYR A 138 -10.67 5.42 -1.05
C TYR A 138 -10.15 6.56 -1.94
N ILE A 139 -9.77 6.19 -3.15
CA ILE A 139 -9.50 7.11 -4.25
C ILE A 139 -10.52 6.86 -5.35
N GLN A 140 -11.02 7.90 -5.99
CA GLN A 140 -11.99 7.79 -7.08
C GLN A 140 -11.62 8.77 -8.18
N PHE A 141 -11.68 8.29 -9.42
CA PHE A 141 -11.41 9.09 -10.61
C PHE A 141 -12.74 9.60 -11.15
N ASP A 142 -12.96 10.91 -11.01
CA ASP A 142 -14.17 11.59 -11.47
C ASP A 142 -13.86 12.49 -12.67
N PRO A 143 -14.85 12.77 -13.54
CA PRO A 143 -14.65 13.69 -14.66
C PRO A 143 -14.16 15.09 -14.21
N SER A 144 -14.59 15.54 -13.04
CA SER A 144 -14.22 16.85 -12.47
C SER A 144 -12.86 16.85 -11.76
N GLY A 145 -12.34 15.70 -11.34
CA GLY A 145 -11.12 15.62 -10.55
C GLY A 145 -10.84 14.25 -9.96
N ILE A 146 -9.83 14.16 -9.11
CA ILE A 146 -9.60 12.98 -8.25
C ILE A 146 -10.21 13.24 -6.87
N THR A 147 -11.02 12.29 -6.41
CA THR A 147 -11.64 12.31 -5.09
C THR A 147 -10.82 11.44 -4.13
N PHE A 148 -10.40 12.03 -3.01
CA PHE A 148 -9.85 11.35 -1.85
C PHE A 148 -10.90 11.32 -0.76
N GLY A 149 -11.35 10.15 -0.33
CA GLY A 149 -12.35 10.07 0.73
C GLY A 149 -11.99 9.08 1.81
N ASP A 150 -12.61 9.26 2.97
CA ASP A 150 -12.60 8.34 4.11
C ASP A 150 -13.98 8.34 4.78
N ARG A 151 -14.10 7.72 5.96
CA ARG A 151 -15.36 7.72 6.73
C ARG A 151 -15.79 9.10 7.26
N HIS A 152 -14.89 10.09 7.29
CA HIS A 152 -15.13 11.41 7.87
C HIS A 152 -15.48 12.45 6.80
N GLY A 153 -15.20 12.18 5.53
CA GLY A 153 -15.48 13.09 4.44
C GLY A 153 -14.76 12.72 3.15
N LYS A 154 -14.86 13.60 2.17
CA LYS A 154 -14.17 13.53 0.89
C LYS A 154 -13.64 14.89 0.47
N ALA A 155 -12.53 14.87 -0.24
CA ALA A 155 -11.87 16.00 -0.85
C ALA A 155 -11.76 15.73 -2.35
N VAL A 156 -12.37 16.58 -3.16
CA VAL A 156 -12.27 16.55 -4.61
C VAL A 156 -11.19 17.53 -5.02
N VAL A 157 -10.15 17.02 -5.65
CA VAL A 157 -9.07 17.80 -6.24
C VAL A 157 -9.33 17.90 -7.74
N PRO A 158 -9.68 19.09 -8.26
CA PRO A 158 -9.88 19.27 -9.68
C PRO A 158 -8.62 18.93 -10.48
N TRP A 159 -8.77 18.39 -11.69
CA TRP A 159 -7.61 18.00 -12.52
C TRP A 159 -6.63 19.15 -12.77
N GLN A 160 -7.16 20.36 -12.97
CA GLN A 160 -6.41 21.60 -13.17
C GLN A 160 -5.70 22.10 -11.90
N ALA A 161 -6.12 21.63 -10.73
CA ALA A 161 -5.48 21.98 -9.46
C ALA A 161 -4.23 21.14 -9.17
N ILE A 162 -3.97 20.07 -9.94
CA ILE A 162 -2.79 19.23 -9.75
C ILE A 162 -1.58 19.95 -10.36
N THR A 163 -0.67 20.40 -9.50
CA THR A 163 0.54 21.17 -9.88
C THR A 163 1.76 20.29 -10.07
N GLY A 164 1.75 19.08 -9.51
CA GLY A 164 2.88 18.15 -9.62
C GLY A 164 2.48 16.70 -9.41
N LEU A 165 3.11 15.81 -10.18
CA LEU A 165 2.98 14.37 -10.05
C LEU A 165 4.37 13.74 -10.04
N ALA A 166 4.63 12.94 -9.01
CA ALA A 166 5.90 12.22 -8.89
C ALA A 166 5.69 10.84 -8.29
N ARG A 167 6.74 10.03 -8.32
CA ARG A 167 6.78 8.73 -7.67
C ARG A 167 8.01 8.64 -6.80
N THR A 168 7.85 7.99 -5.67
CA THR A 168 8.93 7.66 -4.73
C THR A 168 8.66 6.30 -4.10
N ASP A 169 9.52 5.88 -3.18
CA ASP A 169 9.27 4.76 -2.29
C ASP A 169 9.60 5.11 -0.84
N MET A 170 8.98 4.39 0.09
CA MET A 170 9.33 4.41 1.50
C MET A 170 9.42 2.96 1.98
N ASN A 171 10.61 2.51 2.38
CA ASN A 171 10.86 1.14 2.81
C ASN A 171 10.37 0.09 1.79
N ASN A 172 10.75 0.26 0.51
CA ASN A 172 10.25 -0.55 -0.61
C ASN A 172 8.73 -0.54 -0.78
N ASN A 173 8.00 0.42 -0.22
CA ASN A 173 6.58 0.63 -0.52
C ASN A 173 6.44 1.78 -1.53
N PRO A 174 5.99 1.52 -2.77
CA PRO A 174 5.91 2.55 -3.80
C PRO A 174 4.76 3.54 -3.53
N ILE A 175 5.09 4.82 -3.63
CA ILE A 175 4.22 5.95 -3.32
C ILE A 175 4.09 6.82 -4.57
N VAL A 176 2.85 7.21 -4.89
CA VAL A 176 2.56 8.26 -5.86
C VAL A 176 2.30 9.56 -5.12
N LEU A 177 3.06 10.59 -5.47
CA LEU A 177 3.00 11.91 -4.86
C LEU A 177 2.17 12.83 -5.75
N VAL A 178 1.22 13.53 -5.16
CA VAL A 178 0.34 14.49 -5.84
C VAL A 178 0.45 15.83 -5.11
N SER A 179 1.00 16.82 -5.79
CA SER A 179 1.05 18.21 -5.34
C SER A 179 -0.10 18.98 -5.98
N VAL A 180 -0.76 19.83 -5.20
CA VAL A 180 -1.99 20.50 -5.62
C VAL A 180 -2.04 21.95 -5.18
N ASP A 181 -2.84 22.75 -5.86
CA ASP A 181 -3.33 24.02 -5.35
C ASP A 181 -4.37 23.77 -4.25
N PRO A 182 -4.08 24.12 -2.97
CA PRO A 182 -4.98 23.86 -1.84
C PRO A 182 -6.30 24.63 -1.92
N GLU A 183 -6.32 25.77 -2.61
CA GLU A 183 -7.48 26.67 -2.64
C GLU A 183 -8.56 26.13 -3.58
N ALA A 184 -8.15 25.41 -4.63
CA ALA A 184 -9.04 24.78 -5.60
C ALA A 184 -9.71 23.48 -5.08
N ILE A 185 -9.33 22.96 -3.90
CA ILE A 185 -9.87 21.71 -3.36
C ILE A 185 -11.29 21.93 -2.80
N THR A 186 -12.23 21.11 -3.27
CA THR A 186 -13.60 21.07 -2.71
C THR A 186 -13.71 20.00 -1.63
N VAL A 187 -14.12 20.37 -0.42
CA VAL A 187 -14.19 19.45 0.72
C VAL A 187 -15.63 19.27 1.21
N GLN A 188 -16.05 18.03 1.43
CA GLN A 188 -17.39 17.68 1.89
C GLN A 188 -17.34 16.59 2.98
N PRO A 189 -17.94 16.80 4.18
CA PRO A 189 -18.52 18.05 4.67
C PRO A 189 -17.44 19.12 4.94
N ALA A 190 -17.83 20.39 5.05
CA ALA A 190 -16.90 21.49 5.35
C ALA A 190 -16.09 21.26 6.64
N ALA A 191 -16.69 20.58 7.62
CA ALA A 191 -16.05 20.18 8.88
C ALA A 191 -14.80 19.29 8.68
N HIS A 192 -14.64 18.63 7.53
CA HIS A 192 -13.48 17.81 7.22
C HIS A 192 -12.23 18.62 6.84
N ARG A 193 -12.37 19.91 6.49
CA ARG A 193 -11.29 20.77 5.99
C ARG A 193 -10.10 20.89 6.95
N PRO A 194 -10.26 21.09 8.28
CA PRO A 194 -9.14 21.17 9.22
C PRO A 194 -8.37 19.86 9.39
N ARG A 195 -9.00 18.72 9.10
CA ARG A 195 -8.35 17.40 9.14
C ARG A 195 -7.53 17.20 7.87
N LEU A 196 -8.11 17.51 6.71
CA LEU A 196 -7.42 17.46 5.42
C LEU A 196 -6.19 18.37 5.41
N SER A 197 -6.29 19.61 5.88
CA SER A 197 -5.15 20.55 5.91
C SER A 197 -3.99 20.02 6.76
N ARG A 198 -4.29 19.43 7.93
CA ARG A 198 -3.29 18.78 8.78
C ARG A 198 -2.65 17.57 8.08
N GLN A 199 -3.44 16.77 7.38
CA GLN A 199 -2.93 15.63 6.62
C GLN A 199 -2.00 16.09 5.48
N MET A 200 -2.40 17.11 4.72
CA MET A 200 -1.57 17.68 3.65
C MET A 200 -0.28 18.28 4.19
N ALA A 201 -0.34 19.03 5.30
CA ALA A 201 0.85 19.58 5.94
C ALA A 201 1.84 18.48 6.39
N ARG A 202 1.33 17.39 6.98
CA ARG A 202 2.15 16.22 7.36
C ARG A 202 2.75 15.53 6.14
N SER A 203 1.96 15.37 5.08
CA SER A 203 2.42 14.79 3.82
C SER A 203 3.53 15.62 3.19
N ARG A 204 3.37 16.95 3.15
CA ARG A 204 4.41 17.88 2.66
C ARG A 204 5.69 17.78 3.48
N GLY A 205 5.58 17.74 4.81
CA GLY A 205 6.75 17.60 5.68
C GLY A 205 7.51 16.27 5.50
N SER A 206 6.81 15.19 5.13
CA SER A 206 7.42 13.86 5.00
C SER A 206 7.88 13.53 3.58
N PHE A 207 7.15 14.02 2.57
CA PHE A 207 7.32 13.60 1.17
C PHE A 207 7.44 14.76 0.17
N GLY A 208 7.29 16.02 0.61
CA GLY A 208 7.33 17.18 -0.27
C GLY A 208 6.10 17.34 -1.19
N ALA A 209 4.99 16.64 -0.91
CA ALA A 209 3.75 16.71 -1.69
C ALA A 209 2.50 16.68 -0.78
N ASP A 210 1.38 17.22 -1.27
CA ASP A 210 0.14 17.35 -0.49
C ASP A 210 -0.55 16.00 -0.23
N PHE A 211 -0.47 15.07 -1.18
CA PHE A 211 -0.95 13.71 -1.02
C PHE A 211 0.14 12.69 -1.34
N ALA A 212 0.30 11.70 -0.47
CA ALA A 212 1.16 10.54 -0.66
C ALA A 212 0.30 9.27 -0.72
N ILE A 213 0.12 8.74 -1.92
CA ILE A 213 -0.73 7.57 -2.17
C ILE A 213 0.15 6.32 -2.16
N MET A 214 0.01 5.51 -1.11
CA MET A 214 0.62 4.18 -1.05
C MET A 214 -0.13 3.22 -1.98
N SER A 215 0.26 3.20 -3.25
CA SER A 215 -0.41 2.44 -4.32
C SER A 215 -0.70 0.97 -3.96
N THR A 216 0.20 0.33 -3.21
CA THR A 216 0.06 -1.06 -2.78
C THR A 216 -1.15 -1.29 -1.88
N VAL A 217 -1.56 -0.34 -1.03
CA VAL A 217 -2.73 -0.59 -0.17
C VAL A 217 -4.02 -0.61 -1.00
N TYR A 218 -4.03 0.02 -2.17
CA TYR A 218 -5.14 0.01 -3.12
C TYR A 218 -5.08 -1.14 -4.13
N GLY A 219 -4.00 -1.95 -4.10
CA GLY A 219 -3.80 -3.01 -5.08
C GLY A 219 -3.47 -2.51 -6.49
N ILE A 220 -3.09 -1.24 -6.63
CA ILE A 220 -2.68 -0.64 -7.91
C ILE A 220 -1.16 -0.54 -7.95
N ASP A 221 -0.53 -0.83 -9.08
CA ASP A 221 0.89 -0.61 -9.26
C ASP A 221 1.18 0.89 -9.44
N ALA A 222 2.16 1.44 -8.71
CA ALA A 222 2.47 2.87 -8.76
C ALA A 222 2.73 3.45 -10.16
N PRO A 223 3.43 2.76 -11.09
CA PRO A 223 3.59 3.26 -12.46
C PRO A 223 2.25 3.42 -13.19
N VAL A 224 1.32 2.48 -12.99
CA VAL A 224 -0.03 2.52 -13.58
C VAL A 224 -0.82 3.69 -13.00
N LEU A 225 -0.79 3.87 -11.68
CA LEU A 225 -1.48 4.98 -11.02
C LEU A 225 -0.93 6.35 -11.46
N LEU A 226 0.40 6.48 -11.54
CA LEU A 226 1.04 7.70 -12.00
C LEU A 226 0.68 8.00 -13.47
N ALA A 227 0.76 7.00 -14.34
CA ALA A 227 0.44 7.16 -15.76
C ALA A 227 -1.03 7.58 -15.96
N ALA A 228 -1.96 6.98 -15.19
CA ALA A 228 -3.36 7.38 -15.23
C ALA A 228 -3.56 8.84 -14.81
N LEU A 229 -2.95 9.26 -13.69
CA LEU A 229 -3.02 10.66 -13.23
C LEU A 229 -2.42 11.62 -14.26
N GLN A 230 -1.24 11.29 -14.80
CA GLN A 230 -0.58 12.11 -15.82
C GLN A 230 -1.45 12.27 -17.06
N ARG A 231 -2.08 11.19 -17.53
CA ARG A 231 -2.98 11.22 -18.68
C ARG A 231 -4.17 12.14 -18.43
N TYR A 232 -4.88 12.02 -17.31
CA TYR A 232 -6.04 12.88 -17.05
C TYR A 232 -5.69 14.34 -16.77
N VAL A 233 -4.49 14.61 -16.25
CA VAL A 233 -3.98 15.98 -16.11
C VAL A 233 -3.65 16.58 -17.48
N ALA A 234 -2.89 15.86 -18.33
CA ALA A 234 -2.39 16.35 -19.60
C ALA A 234 -3.45 16.37 -20.72
N GLU A 235 -4.40 15.44 -20.72
CA GLU A 235 -5.38 15.24 -21.78
C GLU A 235 -6.82 15.42 -21.24
N PRO A 236 -7.39 16.64 -21.32
CA PRO A 236 -8.75 16.89 -20.86
C PRO A 236 -9.82 16.04 -21.57
N GLU A 237 -9.59 15.69 -22.84
CA GLU A 237 -10.53 14.87 -23.62
C GLU A 237 -10.64 13.45 -23.09
N SER A 238 -9.53 12.88 -22.59
CA SER A 238 -9.48 11.55 -21.98
C SER A 238 -10.39 11.46 -20.74
N ARG A 239 -10.74 12.58 -20.09
CA ARG A 239 -11.66 12.62 -18.93
C ARG A 239 -13.09 12.20 -19.28
N ARG A 240 -13.49 12.23 -20.56
CA ARG A 240 -14.80 11.74 -21.00
C ARG A 240 -14.97 10.24 -20.73
N GLU A 241 -13.88 9.47 -20.71
CA GLU A 241 -13.94 8.04 -20.38
C GLU A 241 -14.36 7.80 -18.92
N LEU A 242 -14.09 8.77 -18.02
CA LEU A 242 -14.48 8.71 -16.62
C LEU A 242 -15.99 8.91 -16.40
N GLN A 243 -16.73 9.36 -17.41
CA GLN A 243 -18.20 9.46 -17.35
C GLN A 243 -18.88 8.11 -17.57
N ARG A 244 -18.18 7.14 -18.16
CA ARG A 244 -18.75 5.82 -18.42
C ARG A 244 -18.68 4.99 -17.15
N LEU A 245 -19.84 4.74 -16.54
CA LEU A 245 -19.97 3.72 -15.51
C LEU A 245 -19.42 2.39 -16.05
N PRO A 246 -18.78 1.55 -15.20
CA PRO A 246 -18.34 0.24 -15.63
C PRO A 246 -19.55 -0.50 -16.20
N GLN A 247 -19.53 -0.80 -17.51
CA GLN A 247 -20.45 -1.77 -18.05
C GLN A 247 -20.07 -3.10 -17.41
N LEU A 248 -20.81 -3.51 -16.38
CA LEU A 248 -20.78 -4.88 -15.89
C LEU A 248 -21.15 -5.73 -17.11
N ARG A 249 -20.16 -6.37 -17.74
CA ARG A 249 -20.43 -7.46 -18.66
C ARG A 249 -21.14 -8.51 -17.81
N GLY A 250 -22.46 -8.61 -17.96
CA GLY A 250 -23.25 -9.68 -17.39
C GLY A 250 -22.65 -11.00 -17.83
N GLY A 251 -22.24 -11.80 -16.86
CA GLY A 251 -21.77 -13.16 -17.00
C GLY A 251 -22.36 -13.98 -15.86
#